data_AF-A0A9X1MVR0-F1
#
_entry.id   AF-A0A9X1MVR0-F1
#
_cell.length_a   1.000
_cell.length_b   1.000
_cell.length_c   1.000
_cell.angle_alpha   90.00
_cell.angle_beta   90.00
_cell.angle_gamma   90.00
#
_symmetry.space_group_name_H-M   'P 1'
#
loop_
_entity.id
_entity.type
_entity.pdbx_description
1 polymer ?
#
loop_
_entity_poly.entity_id
_entity_poly.type
_entity_poly.pdbx_seq_one_letter_code
_entity_poly.pdbx_strand_id
1 'polypeptide(L)'
;MTLTTLFQRFTPIEQDVSHQLDMLRGFSTAMVLFCHAYLLFLYPVWPAIMLPVYLFAHAWVMSLFALSGFLICKSACYNIQQNHQFNIKRYAFSRLNRIVPPFYFGCGALLLIYLVSPWFFASSSRELAVISDTMSQAKMVLDAKSFTGVLLFVNGFLTVTPASNFSFWSLPFEVWFYVLFGLMLWPQNKIAIFTAVLLLLTLSLLNYAFLLYIAGFMVVWCLAKLLNRIQEREKMVAVNTENN
;
A
#
# COMPACT_ATOMS: atom_id res chain seq x y z
N MET A 1 11.01 20.57 -22.48
CA MET A 1 11.32 19.16 -22.18
C MET A 1 10.03 18.51 -21.68
N THR A 2 9.38 17.67 -22.47
CA THR A 2 8.10 17.04 -22.11
C THR A 2 8.35 15.92 -21.08
N LEU A 3 7.42 15.73 -20.13
CA LEU A 3 7.50 14.63 -19.13
C LEU A 3 7.85 13.29 -19.80
N THR A 4 7.34 13.04 -21.00
CA THR A 4 7.59 11.85 -21.84
C THR A 4 9.04 11.62 -22.25
N THR A 5 9.85 12.66 -22.51
CA THR A 5 11.27 12.45 -22.89
C THR A 5 12.15 12.11 -21.68
N LEU A 6 11.68 12.39 -20.47
CA LEU A 6 12.37 12.09 -19.22
C LEU A 6 12.24 10.61 -18.80
N PHE A 7 11.41 9.82 -19.49
CA PHE A 7 11.07 8.42 -19.16
C PHE A 7 11.45 7.41 -20.25
N GLN A 8 12.18 7.81 -21.29
CA GLN A 8 12.37 7.02 -22.52
C GLN A 8 13.39 5.87 -22.44
N ARG A 9 14.20 5.76 -21.38
CA ARG A 9 15.22 4.71 -21.27
C ARG A 9 15.20 4.05 -19.90
N PHE A 10 14.15 3.28 -19.64
CA PHE A 10 14.07 2.48 -18.44
C PHE A 10 14.56 1.05 -18.70
N THR A 11 15.37 0.49 -17.80
CA THR A 11 15.82 -0.91 -17.91
C THR A 11 14.89 -1.85 -17.15
N PRO A 12 14.51 -3.02 -17.72
CA PRO A 12 13.77 -4.04 -17.00
C PRO A 12 14.47 -4.41 -15.70
N ILE A 13 13.70 -4.76 -14.67
CA ILE A 13 14.26 -5.25 -13.41
C ILE A 13 14.88 -6.62 -13.70
N GLU A 14 16.15 -6.81 -13.33
CA GLU A 14 16.80 -8.12 -13.40
C GLU A 14 16.02 -9.14 -12.58
N GLN A 15 15.95 -10.37 -13.07
CA GLN A 15 15.07 -11.40 -12.50
C GLN A 15 15.41 -11.69 -11.03
N ASP A 16 16.70 -11.68 -10.68
CA ASP A 16 17.17 -11.88 -9.31
C ASP A 16 16.73 -10.74 -8.37
N VAL A 17 16.81 -9.49 -8.85
CA VAL A 17 16.33 -8.31 -8.11
C VAL A 17 14.82 -8.37 -7.94
N SER A 18 14.07 -8.80 -8.96
CA SER A 18 12.62 -9.00 -8.85
C SER A 18 12.29 -10.03 -7.78
N HIS A 19 13.00 -11.15 -7.74
CA HIS A 19 12.80 -12.20 -6.75
C HIS A 19 13.10 -11.69 -5.33
N GLN A 20 14.19 -10.93 -5.13
CA GLN A 20 14.51 -10.31 -3.84
C GLN A 20 13.42 -9.34 -3.37
N LEU A 21 12.86 -8.53 -4.28
CA LEU A 21 11.77 -7.60 -3.95
C LEU A 21 10.48 -8.34 -3.59
N ASP A 22 10.18 -9.46 -4.27
CA ASP A 22 9.02 -10.29 -3.95
C ASP A 22 9.21 -11.04 -2.62
N MET A 23 10.42 -11.55 -2.34
CA MET A 23 10.76 -12.11 -1.02
C MET A 23 10.60 -11.08 0.09
N LEU A 24 11.10 -9.86 -0.09
CA LEU A 24 10.98 -8.80 0.90
C LEU A 24 9.52 -8.41 1.16
N ARG A 25 8.67 -8.43 0.12
CA ARG A 25 7.22 -8.23 0.27
C ARG A 25 6.56 -9.36 1.03
N GLY A 26 6.88 -10.61 0.69
CA GLY A 26 6.40 -11.79 1.41
C GLY A 26 6.77 -11.73 2.89
N PHE A 27 8.02 -11.40 3.17
CA PHE A 27 8.53 -11.25 4.53
C PHE A 27 7.84 -10.12 5.30
N SER A 28 7.71 -8.94 4.69
CA SER A 28 6.99 -7.80 5.30
C SER A 28 5.54 -8.17 5.61
N THR A 29 4.87 -8.90 4.72
CA THR A 29 3.49 -9.35 4.91
C THR A 29 3.39 -10.35 6.05
N ALA A 30 4.33 -11.30 6.14
CA ALA A 30 4.39 -12.26 7.24
C ALA A 30 4.62 -11.57 8.59
N MET A 31 5.46 -10.53 8.65
CA MET A 31 5.69 -9.76 9.87
C MET A 31 4.46 -8.97 10.31
N VAL A 32 3.72 -8.36 9.37
CA VAL A 32 2.45 -7.70 9.67
C VAL A 32 1.41 -8.71 10.20
N LEU A 33 1.32 -9.88 9.57
CA LEU A 33 0.44 -10.96 10.04
C LEU A 33 0.80 -11.43 11.45
N PHE A 34 2.09 -11.62 11.74
CA PHE A 34 2.57 -11.95 13.08
C PHE A 34 2.14 -10.91 14.11
N CYS A 35 2.26 -9.61 13.80
CA CYS A 35 1.81 -8.54 14.70
C CYS A 35 0.29 -8.52 14.90
N HIS A 36 -0.50 -8.83 13.86
CA HIS A 36 -1.94 -8.99 14.02
C HIS A 36 -2.30 -10.21 14.87
N ALA A 37 -1.60 -11.33 14.70
CA ALA A 37 -1.76 -12.51 15.55
C ALA A 37 -1.40 -12.20 17.01
N TYR A 38 -0.34 -11.43 17.24
CA TYR A 38 0.00 -10.91 18.56
C TYR A 38 -1.17 -10.12 19.17
N LEU A 39 -1.74 -9.17 18.41
CA LEU A 39 -2.84 -8.34 18.87
C LEU A 39 -4.10 -9.16 19.21
N LEU A 40 -4.38 -10.22 18.46
CA LEU A 40 -5.54 -11.07 18.68
C LEU A 40 -5.37 -12.06 19.84
N PHE A 41 -4.19 -12.68 19.97
CA PHE A 41 -3.99 -13.80 20.88
C PHE A 41 -3.16 -13.47 22.13
N LEU A 42 -2.12 -12.64 22.01
CA LEU A 42 -1.15 -12.40 23.08
C LEU A 42 -1.42 -11.09 23.84
N TYR A 43 -2.02 -10.10 23.19
CA TYR A 43 -2.33 -8.81 23.82
C TYR A 43 -3.12 -8.93 25.14
N PRO A 44 -4.15 -9.80 25.26
CA PRO A 44 -4.87 -10.00 26.52
C PRO A 44 -3.98 -10.45 27.69
N VAL A 45 -2.90 -11.16 27.39
CA VAL A 45 -1.99 -11.74 28.39
C VAL A 45 -0.81 -10.81 28.68
N TRP A 46 -0.32 -10.09 27.67
CA TRP A 46 0.87 -9.24 27.78
C TRP A 46 0.69 -7.85 27.14
N PRO A 47 -0.07 -6.94 27.75
CA PRO A 47 -0.33 -5.62 27.15
C PRO A 47 0.90 -4.70 27.12
N ALA A 48 1.91 -4.96 27.96
CA ALA A 48 3.06 -4.07 28.16
C ALA A 48 3.91 -3.82 26.91
N ILE A 49 3.95 -4.76 25.96
CA ILE A 49 4.72 -4.62 24.72
C ILE A 49 3.85 -4.21 23.51
N MET A 50 2.62 -3.74 23.73
CA MET A 50 1.72 -3.35 22.64
C MET A 50 2.30 -2.23 21.77
N LEU A 51 2.79 -1.15 22.39
CA LEU A 51 3.34 -0.02 21.65
C LEU A 51 4.51 -0.42 20.73
N PRO A 52 5.55 -1.14 21.19
CA PRO A 52 6.63 -1.57 20.30
C PRO A 52 6.13 -2.53 19.20
N VAL A 53 5.19 -3.44 19.49
CA VAL A 53 4.61 -4.32 18.46
C VAL A 53 3.81 -3.51 17.42
N TYR A 54 3.06 -2.51 17.86
CA TYR A 54 2.31 -1.61 16.98
C TYR A 54 3.25 -0.82 16.06
N LEU A 55 4.31 -0.21 16.60
CA LEU A 55 5.31 0.52 15.82
C LEU A 55 6.05 -0.40 14.86
N PHE A 56 6.36 -1.62 15.29
CA PHE A 56 6.99 -2.65 14.45
C PHE A 56 6.09 -3.05 13.28
N ALA A 57 4.81 -3.31 13.54
CA ALA A 57 3.82 -3.58 12.50
C ALA A 57 3.72 -2.42 11.50
N HIS A 58 3.69 -1.18 12.02
CA HIS A 58 3.63 0.03 11.21
C HIS A 58 4.85 0.16 10.29
N ALA A 59 6.06 -0.13 10.79
CA ALA A 59 7.28 -0.08 10.00
C ALA A 59 7.23 -1.05 8.81
N TRP A 60 6.73 -2.28 9.00
CA TRP A 60 6.58 -3.25 7.92
C TRP A 60 5.52 -2.84 6.88
N VAL A 61 4.41 -2.23 7.32
CA VAL A 61 3.44 -1.63 6.39
C VAL A 61 4.08 -0.50 5.58
N MET A 62 4.90 0.34 6.21
CA MET A 62 5.64 1.40 5.50
C MET A 62 6.65 0.81 4.50
N SER A 63 7.31 -0.31 4.81
CA SER A 63 8.16 -1.03 3.86
C SER A 63 7.36 -1.53 2.65
N LEU A 64 6.16 -2.08 2.87
CA LEU A 64 5.26 -2.48 1.77
C LEU A 64 4.88 -1.29 0.89
N PHE A 65 4.55 -0.15 1.49
CA PHE A 65 4.24 1.08 0.76
C PHE A 65 5.43 1.61 -0.04
N ALA A 66 6.63 1.61 0.54
CA ALA A 66 7.85 2.02 -0.16
C ALA A 66 8.12 1.11 -1.37
N LEU A 67 8.05 -0.22 -1.18
CA LEU A 67 8.22 -1.20 -2.26
C LEU A 67 7.12 -1.10 -3.32
N SER A 68 5.89 -0.78 -2.92
CA SER A 68 4.80 -0.49 -3.83
C SER A 68 5.13 0.73 -4.68
N GLY A 69 5.48 1.85 -4.06
CA GLY A 69 5.83 3.10 -4.76
C GLY A 69 6.96 2.93 -5.75
N PHE A 70 8.04 2.25 -5.34
CA PHE A 70 9.16 1.93 -6.20
C PHE A 70 8.72 1.13 -7.44
N LEU A 71 8.00 0.02 -7.26
CA LEU A 71 7.57 -0.82 -8.40
C LEU A 71 6.50 -0.17 -9.28
N ILE A 72 5.67 0.73 -8.74
CA ILE A 72 4.72 1.50 -9.53
C ILE A 72 5.45 2.46 -10.45
N CYS A 73 6.44 3.19 -9.92
CA CYS A 73 7.26 4.08 -10.74
C CYS A 73 7.94 3.29 -11.86
N LYS A 74 8.59 2.17 -11.54
CA LYS A 74 9.21 1.27 -12.52
C LYS A 74 8.21 0.81 -13.59
N SER A 75 7.06 0.30 -13.15
CA SER A 75 6.01 -0.22 -14.04
C SER A 75 5.38 0.84 -14.93
N ALA A 76 5.23 2.08 -14.44
CA ALA A 76 4.67 3.18 -15.22
C ALA A 76 5.66 3.73 -16.23
N CYS A 77 6.94 3.88 -15.86
CA CYS A 77 8.00 4.23 -16.82
C CYS A 77 8.08 3.19 -17.96
N TYR A 78 8.06 1.90 -17.61
CA TYR A 78 8.04 0.83 -18.61
C TYR A 78 6.80 0.89 -19.51
N ASN A 79 5.62 1.19 -18.97
CA ASN A 79 4.40 1.36 -19.76
C ASN A 79 4.52 2.50 -20.78
N ILE A 80 5.09 3.64 -20.38
CA ILE A 80 5.33 4.79 -21.27
C ILE A 80 6.33 4.43 -22.36
N GLN A 81 7.41 3.74 -22.00
CA GLN A 81 8.46 3.35 -22.95
C GLN A 81 7.94 2.39 -24.02
N GLN A 82 7.12 1.41 -23.65
CA GLN A 82 6.59 0.41 -24.57
C GLN A 82 5.51 0.95 -25.51
N ASN A 83 4.66 1.88 -25.04
CA ASN A 83 3.51 2.36 -25.82
C ASN A 83 3.70 3.78 -26.39
N HIS A 84 4.87 4.40 -26.17
CA HIS A 84 5.19 5.82 -26.44
C HIS A 84 4.29 6.85 -25.72
N GLN A 85 3.21 6.41 -25.11
CA GLN A 85 2.24 7.17 -24.32
C GLN A 85 1.81 6.35 -23.10
N PHE A 86 1.34 7.02 -22.05
CA PHE A 86 0.86 6.34 -20.85
C PHE A 86 -0.52 5.70 -21.10
N ASN A 87 -0.59 4.36 -21.03
CA ASN A 87 -1.84 3.62 -21.17
C ASN A 87 -2.48 3.37 -19.81
N ILE A 88 -3.49 4.20 -19.49
CA ILE A 88 -4.22 4.15 -18.22
C ILE A 88 -4.93 2.81 -17.99
N LYS A 89 -5.46 2.17 -19.05
CA LYS A 89 -6.19 0.88 -18.92
C LYS A 89 -5.26 -0.22 -18.45
N ARG A 90 -4.07 -0.32 -19.07
CA ARG A 90 -3.04 -1.30 -18.69
C ARG A 90 -2.49 -1.02 -17.30
N TYR A 91 -2.33 0.25 -16.94
CA TYR A 91 -1.95 0.66 -15.59
C TYR A 91 -3.01 0.20 -14.56
N ALA A 92 -4.28 0.56 -14.76
CA ALA A 92 -5.38 0.24 -13.87
C ALA A 92 -5.54 -1.28 -13.68
N PHE A 93 -5.54 -2.06 -14.77
CA PHE A 93 -5.65 -3.52 -14.69
C PHE A 93 -4.50 -4.14 -13.89
N SER A 94 -3.27 -3.69 -14.14
CA SER A 94 -2.09 -4.16 -13.40
C SER A 94 -2.17 -3.83 -11.90
N ARG A 95 -2.78 -2.70 -11.53
CA ARG A 95 -2.97 -2.32 -10.13
C ARG A 95 -4.11 -3.09 -9.47
N LEU A 96 -5.21 -3.29 -10.18
CA LEU A 96 -6.34 -4.10 -9.69
C LEU A 96 -5.90 -5.54 -9.42
N ASN A 97 -5.17 -6.19 -10.34
CA ASN A 97 -4.64 -7.54 -10.12
C ASN A 97 -3.71 -7.67 -8.91
N ARG A 98 -3.23 -6.54 -8.37
CA ARG A 98 -2.39 -6.52 -7.18
C ARG A 98 -3.18 -6.29 -5.89
N ILE A 99 -4.22 -5.46 -5.93
CA ILE A 99 -5.08 -5.14 -4.77
C ILE A 99 -6.13 -6.23 -4.54
N VAL A 100 -6.68 -6.78 -5.63
CA VAL A 100 -7.81 -7.70 -5.60
C VAL A 100 -7.49 -9.01 -4.86
N PRO A 101 -6.35 -9.70 -5.10
CA PRO A 101 -6.01 -10.92 -4.37
C PRO A 101 -5.91 -10.73 -2.84
N PRO A 102 -5.12 -9.78 -2.31
CA PRO A 102 -5.04 -9.59 -0.85
C PRO A 102 -6.37 -9.09 -0.27
N PHE A 103 -7.16 -8.32 -1.03
CA PHE A 103 -8.49 -7.88 -0.59
C PHE A 103 -9.42 -9.07 -0.35
N TYR A 104 -9.63 -9.93 -1.35
CA TYR A 104 -10.51 -11.09 -1.21
C TYR A 104 -10.00 -12.10 -0.20
N PHE A 105 -8.68 -12.32 -0.15
CA PHE A 105 -8.08 -13.18 0.85
C PHE A 105 -8.34 -12.64 2.27
N GLY A 106 -8.14 -11.34 2.49
CA GLY A 106 -8.44 -10.69 3.77
C GLY A 106 -9.91 -10.80 4.15
N CYS A 107 -10.84 -10.66 3.18
CA CYS A 107 -12.27 -10.77 3.44
C CYS A 107 -12.65 -12.20 3.82
N GLY A 108 -12.08 -13.19 3.13
CA GLY A 108 -12.25 -14.60 3.45
C GLY A 108 -11.69 -14.96 4.83
N ALA A 109 -10.48 -14.48 5.15
CA ALA A 109 -9.87 -14.68 6.46
C ALA A 109 -10.70 -14.05 7.58
N LEU A 110 -11.17 -12.81 7.39
CA LEU A 110 -12.06 -12.14 8.33
C LEU A 110 -13.36 -12.93 8.56
N LEU A 111 -14.00 -13.38 7.48
CA LEU A 111 -15.22 -14.19 7.56
C LEU A 111 -14.96 -15.50 8.30
N LEU A 112 -13.85 -16.18 8.01
CA LEU A 112 -13.45 -17.40 8.69
C LEU A 112 -13.24 -17.16 10.19
N ILE A 113 -12.49 -16.13 10.58
CA ILE A 113 -12.27 -15.79 11.99
C ILE A 113 -13.60 -15.42 12.65
N TYR A 114 -14.47 -14.66 11.98
CA TYR A 114 -15.80 -14.34 12.48
C TYR A 114 -16.63 -15.59 12.79
N LEU A 115 -16.62 -16.57 11.87
CA LEU A 115 -17.32 -17.84 12.07
C LEU A 115 -16.72 -18.67 13.20
N VAL A 116 -15.39 -18.76 13.27
CA VAL A 116 -14.68 -19.60 14.25
C VAL A 116 -14.59 -18.96 15.65
N SER A 117 -14.72 -17.64 15.74
CA SER A 117 -14.52 -16.87 16.97
C SER A 117 -15.26 -17.41 18.21
N PRO A 118 -16.53 -17.86 18.15
CA PRO A 118 -17.24 -18.33 19.35
C PRO A 118 -16.63 -19.60 19.97
N TRP A 119 -15.92 -20.41 19.18
CA TRP A 119 -15.30 -21.65 19.64
C TRP A 119 -13.84 -21.48 20.07
N PHE A 120 -13.17 -20.43 19.60
CA PHE A 120 -11.73 -20.25 19.77
C PHE A 120 -11.37 -19.09 20.69
N PHE A 121 -12.24 -18.09 20.83
CA PHE A 121 -11.98 -16.96 21.71
C PHE A 121 -12.30 -17.31 23.16
N ALA A 122 -11.43 -16.87 24.08
CA ALA A 122 -11.58 -17.11 25.52
C ALA A 122 -12.90 -16.57 26.10
N SER A 123 -13.50 -15.57 25.44
CA SER A 123 -14.81 -15.01 25.80
C SER A 123 -15.99 -15.91 25.43
N SER A 124 -15.79 -17.01 24.69
CA SER A 124 -16.83 -17.87 24.10
C SER A 124 -17.91 -17.08 23.32
N SER A 125 -17.55 -15.88 22.88
CA SER A 125 -18.42 -14.93 22.22
C SER A 125 -17.69 -14.24 21.07
N ARG A 126 -18.40 -13.42 20.30
CA ARG A 126 -17.80 -12.62 19.20
C ARG A 126 -17.14 -11.33 19.70
N GLU A 127 -17.03 -11.16 21.02
CA GLU A 127 -16.42 -9.99 21.63
C GLU A 127 -15.00 -10.36 22.09
N LEU A 128 -13.96 -9.64 21.65
CA LEU A 128 -12.67 -9.74 22.34
C LEU A 128 -12.80 -9.08 23.72
N ALA A 129 -12.28 -9.74 24.75
CA ALA A 129 -12.26 -9.22 26.11
C ALA A 129 -11.63 -7.82 26.17
N VAL A 130 -12.35 -6.88 26.78
CA VAL A 130 -11.92 -5.49 27.00
C VAL A 130 -10.84 -5.47 28.08
N ILE A 131 -9.63 -5.02 27.75
CA ILE A 131 -8.52 -4.97 28.74
C ILE A 131 -7.81 -3.59 28.74
N SER A 132 -8.14 -2.65 27.86
CA SER A 132 -7.54 -1.29 27.87
C SER A 132 -8.38 -0.20 27.21
N ASP A 133 -8.39 0.99 27.81
CA ASP A 133 -9.09 2.21 27.35
C ASP A 133 -8.58 2.79 26.01
N THR A 134 -7.42 2.35 25.53
CA THR A 134 -6.74 2.97 24.37
C THR A 134 -6.98 2.27 23.04
N MET A 135 -7.52 1.05 23.04
CA MET A 135 -7.86 0.31 21.82
C MET A 135 -9.33 -0.09 21.89
N SER A 136 -10.17 0.69 21.22
CA SER A 136 -11.61 0.44 21.13
C SER A 136 -11.89 -0.99 20.67
N GLN A 137 -12.48 -1.78 21.59
CA GLN A 137 -13.24 -3.00 21.38
C GLN A 137 -12.99 -3.71 20.05
N ALA A 138 -12.14 -4.74 20.03
CA ALA A 138 -12.13 -5.72 18.94
C ALA A 138 -13.39 -6.62 19.03
N LYS A 139 -14.57 -6.00 19.02
CA LYS A 139 -15.83 -6.73 18.82
C LYS A 139 -15.87 -7.09 17.35
N MET A 140 -16.00 -8.38 17.06
CA MET A 140 -16.18 -8.87 15.70
C MET A 140 -17.61 -8.54 15.26
N VAL A 141 -17.84 -7.27 14.93
CA VAL A 141 -19.10 -6.76 14.37
C VAL A 141 -18.93 -6.61 12.88
N LEU A 142 -19.87 -7.19 12.14
CA LEU A 142 -20.05 -6.93 10.72
C LEU A 142 -21.12 -5.85 10.59
N ASP A 143 -20.69 -4.60 10.59
CA ASP A 143 -21.58 -3.48 10.25
C ASP A 143 -21.62 -3.28 8.74
N ALA A 144 -22.83 -3.25 8.17
CA ALA A 144 -23.02 -3.11 6.72
C ALA A 144 -22.44 -1.78 6.21
N LYS A 145 -22.60 -0.68 6.97
CA LYS A 145 -22.09 0.64 6.56
C LYS A 145 -20.57 0.62 6.51
N SER A 146 -19.89 0.14 7.55
CA SER A 146 -18.44 0.03 7.50
C SER A 146 -17.92 -0.99 6.49
N PHE A 147 -18.65 -2.07 6.22
CA PHE A 147 -18.28 -3.04 5.18
C PHE A 147 -18.35 -2.44 3.78
N THR A 148 -19.38 -1.62 3.49
CA THR A 148 -19.43 -0.88 2.22
C THR A 148 -18.27 0.10 2.07
N GLY A 149 -17.84 0.72 3.18
CA GLY A 149 -16.65 1.56 3.20
C GLY A 149 -15.36 0.82 2.82
N VAL A 150 -15.21 -0.41 3.29
CA VAL A 150 -14.09 -1.30 2.94
C VAL A 150 -14.17 -1.76 1.48
N LEU A 151 -15.35 -2.13 0.99
CA LEU A 151 -15.56 -2.52 -0.41
C LEU A 151 -15.23 -1.39 -1.41
N LEU A 152 -15.52 -0.14 -1.03
CA LEU A 152 -15.25 1.04 -1.84
C LEU A 152 -13.87 1.66 -1.58
N PHE A 153 -13.06 1.09 -0.69
CA PHE A 153 -11.76 1.64 -0.29
C PHE A 153 -11.84 3.08 0.23
N VAL A 154 -12.91 3.42 0.95
CA VAL A 154 -13.13 4.75 1.57
C VAL A 154 -13.08 4.71 3.10
N ASN A 155 -12.81 3.54 3.68
CA ASN A 155 -12.59 3.41 5.12
C ASN A 155 -11.34 4.19 5.55
N GLY A 156 -11.46 4.89 6.68
CA GLY A 156 -10.46 5.86 7.14
C GLY A 156 -10.61 7.26 6.54
N PHE A 157 -11.50 7.47 5.57
CA PHE A 157 -11.82 8.80 5.03
C PHE A 157 -13.28 9.19 5.29
N LEU A 158 -14.22 8.41 4.76
CA LEU A 158 -15.66 8.69 4.85
C LEU A 158 -16.38 7.76 5.83
N THR A 159 -15.82 6.58 6.08
CA THR A 159 -16.36 5.62 7.04
C THR A 159 -15.28 5.25 8.05
N VAL A 160 -15.70 4.99 9.29
CA VAL A 160 -14.80 4.48 10.32
C VAL A 160 -14.37 3.06 9.95
N THR A 161 -13.06 2.80 10.00
CA THR A 161 -12.52 1.44 9.85
C THR A 161 -12.98 0.61 11.05
N PRO A 162 -13.72 -0.50 10.86
CA PRO A 162 -14.10 -1.36 11.97
C PRO A 162 -12.88 -1.84 12.75
N ALA A 163 -12.99 -1.91 14.07
CA ALA A 163 -11.97 -2.52 14.91
C ALA A 163 -11.69 -3.98 14.52
N SER A 164 -12.72 -4.70 14.07
CA SER A 164 -12.65 -6.05 13.51
C SER A 164 -11.86 -6.15 12.19
N ASN A 165 -11.75 -5.03 11.46
CA ASN A 165 -11.16 -4.95 10.13
C ASN A 165 -9.85 -4.17 10.14
N PHE A 166 -9.14 -4.13 11.28
CA PHE A 166 -7.91 -3.35 11.40
C PHE A 166 -6.90 -3.70 10.29
N SER A 167 -6.82 -4.94 9.82
CA SER A 167 -5.93 -5.34 8.71
C SER A 167 -6.19 -4.63 7.38
N PHE A 168 -7.37 -4.05 7.15
CA PHE A 168 -7.70 -3.30 5.94
C PHE A 168 -7.41 -1.80 6.03
N TRP A 169 -6.85 -1.32 7.14
CA TRP A 169 -6.65 0.12 7.35
C TRP A 169 -5.75 0.75 6.28
N SER A 170 -4.71 0.05 5.84
CA SER A 170 -3.68 0.56 4.91
C SER A 170 -4.10 0.48 3.43
N LEU A 171 -5.03 -0.42 3.10
CA LEU A 171 -5.40 -0.73 1.72
C LEU A 171 -6.06 0.45 0.98
N PRO A 172 -6.98 1.23 1.59
CA PRO A 172 -7.50 2.46 1.00
C PRO A 172 -6.42 3.45 0.59
N PHE A 173 -5.42 3.67 1.45
CA PHE A 173 -4.31 4.56 1.16
C PHE A 173 -3.59 4.14 -0.11
N GLU A 174 -3.29 2.84 -0.24
CA GLU A 174 -2.62 2.29 -1.42
C GLU A 174 -3.45 2.48 -2.70
N VAL A 175 -4.76 2.23 -2.65
CA VAL A 175 -5.66 2.44 -3.80
C VAL A 175 -5.64 3.90 -4.25
N TRP A 176 -5.80 4.83 -3.32
CA TRP A 176 -5.83 6.26 -3.63
C TRP A 176 -4.48 6.79 -4.11
N PHE A 177 -3.35 6.27 -3.59
CA PHE A 177 -2.03 6.58 -4.14
C PHE A 177 -1.93 6.14 -5.60
N TYR A 178 -2.48 4.99 -5.96
CA TYR A 178 -2.46 4.50 -7.33
C TYR A 178 -3.30 5.37 -8.26
N VAL A 179 -4.47 5.81 -7.79
CA VAL A 179 -5.36 6.72 -8.54
C VAL A 179 -4.67 8.05 -8.78
N LEU A 180 -4.14 8.68 -7.72
CA LEU A 180 -3.42 9.96 -7.82
C LEU A 180 -2.25 9.86 -8.78
N PHE A 181 -1.44 8.81 -8.67
CA PHE A 181 -0.29 8.58 -9.54
C PHE A 181 -0.70 8.38 -11.00
N GLY A 182 -1.76 7.61 -11.26
CA GLY A 182 -2.29 7.39 -12.61
C GLY A 182 -2.82 8.67 -13.26
N LEU A 183 -3.50 9.53 -12.48
CA LEU A 183 -3.98 10.82 -12.94
C LEU A 183 -2.83 11.80 -13.23
N MET A 184 -1.80 11.82 -12.39
CA MET A 184 -0.61 12.66 -12.58
C MET A 184 0.19 12.30 -13.82
N LEU A 185 0.21 11.01 -14.19
CA LEU A 185 0.90 10.52 -15.39
C LEU A 185 0.05 10.57 -16.66
N TRP A 186 -1.23 10.95 -16.57
CA TRP A 186 -2.09 11.07 -17.73
C TRP A 186 -1.54 12.17 -18.66
N PRO A 187 -1.18 11.85 -19.92
CA PRO A 187 -0.48 12.80 -20.78
C PRO A 187 -1.34 14.04 -21.04
N GLN A 188 -0.80 15.22 -20.73
CA GLN A 188 -1.28 16.54 -21.17
C GLN A 188 -2.74 16.89 -20.79
N ASN A 189 -3.38 16.11 -19.94
CA ASN A 189 -4.73 16.37 -19.49
C ASN A 189 -4.71 17.28 -18.24
N LYS A 190 -4.83 18.60 -18.46
CA LYS A 190 -4.89 19.59 -17.38
C LYS A 190 -6.02 19.31 -16.38
N ILE A 191 -7.14 18.76 -16.87
CA ILE A 191 -8.26 18.35 -16.01
C ILE A 191 -7.84 17.21 -15.10
N ALA A 192 -7.14 16.19 -15.62
CA ALA A 192 -6.66 15.08 -14.79
C ALA A 192 -5.70 15.53 -13.69
N ILE A 193 -4.79 16.48 -13.99
CA ILE A 193 -3.88 17.06 -12.99
C ILE A 193 -4.66 17.86 -11.96
N PHE A 194 -5.60 18.70 -12.39
CA PHE A 194 -6.45 19.47 -11.48
C PHE A 194 -7.26 18.54 -10.57
N THR A 195 -7.87 17.49 -11.12
CA THR A 195 -8.59 16.45 -10.37
C THR A 195 -7.66 15.73 -9.39
N ALA A 196 -6.42 15.41 -9.78
CA ALA A 196 -5.46 14.77 -8.88
C ALA A 196 -5.10 15.68 -7.69
N VAL A 197 -4.87 16.98 -7.94
CA VAL A 197 -4.58 17.95 -6.88
C VAL A 197 -5.78 18.13 -5.96
N LEU A 198 -6.98 18.26 -6.53
CA LEU A 198 -8.22 18.38 -5.75
C LEU A 198 -8.43 17.13 -4.87
N LEU A 199 -8.32 15.94 -5.44
CA LEU A 199 -8.42 14.68 -4.69
C LEU A 199 -7.36 14.59 -3.58
N LEU A 200 -6.12 14.95 -3.88
CA LEU A 200 -5.03 14.96 -2.90
C LEU A 200 -5.38 15.86 -1.71
N LEU A 201 -5.87 17.08 -1.96
CA LEU A 201 -6.25 18.02 -0.91
C LEU A 201 -7.45 17.50 -0.12
N THR A 202 -8.51 17.03 -0.80
CA THR A 202 -9.70 16.51 -0.14
C THR A 202 -9.37 15.31 0.75
N LEU A 203 -8.62 14.32 0.25
CA LEU A 203 -8.24 13.14 1.02
C LEU A 203 -7.32 13.48 2.19
N SER A 204 -6.41 14.45 2.02
CA SER A 204 -5.53 14.93 3.10
C SER A 204 -6.30 15.68 4.20
N LEU A 205 -7.36 16.40 3.84
CA LEU A 205 -8.25 17.06 4.81
C LEU A 205 -9.13 16.04 5.55
N LEU A 206 -9.59 15.00 4.86
CA LEU A 206 -10.37 13.91 5.46
C LEU A 206 -9.52 13.04 6.39
N ASN A 207 -8.23 12.88 6.10
CA ASN A 207 -7.32 12.09 6.93
C ASN A 207 -5.89 12.66 6.89
N TYR A 208 -5.45 13.26 8.00
CA TYR A 208 -4.11 13.84 8.09
C TYR A 208 -2.99 12.81 7.92
N ALA A 209 -3.22 11.55 8.30
CA ALA A 209 -2.24 10.47 8.10
C ALA A 209 -2.01 10.20 6.61
N PHE A 210 -3.03 10.41 5.77
CA PHE A 210 -2.89 10.33 4.32
C PHE A 210 -1.81 11.27 3.80
N LEU A 211 -1.77 12.50 4.31
CA LEU A 211 -0.77 13.51 3.95
C LEU A 211 0.66 13.06 4.33
N LEU A 212 0.81 12.47 5.51
CA LEU A 212 2.11 11.97 5.97
C LEU A 212 2.60 10.79 5.11
N TYR A 213 1.70 9.85 4.80
CA TYR A 213 2.03 8.69 3.99
C TYR A 213 2.32 9.04 2.55
N ILE A 214 1.58 9.97 1.94
CA ILE A 214 1.89 10.41 0.59
C ILE A 214 3.21 11.18 0.53
N ALA A 215 3.55 11.97 1.56
CA ALA A 215 4.87 12.60 1.64
C ALA A 215 6.00 11.55 1.65
N GLY A 216 5.87 10.51 2.48
CA GLY A 216 6.81 9.38 2.49
C GLY A 216 6.88 8.66 1.15
N PHE A 217 5.73 8.42 0.52
CA PHE A 217 5.64 7.81 -0.81
C PHE A 217 6.34 8.66 -1.89
N MET A 218 6.19 9.99 -1.84
CA MET A 218 6.85 10.92 -2.74
C MET A 218 8.36 10.96 -2.54
N VAL A 219 8.85 10.85 -1.29
CA VAL A 219 10.29 10.72 -1.00
C VAL A 219 10.86 9.46 -1.64
N VAL A 220 10.19 8.31 -1.45
CA VAL A 220 10.60 7.04 -2.07
C VAL A 220 10.59 7.15 -3.59
N TRP A 221 9.61 7.83 -4.17
CA TRP A 221 9.58 8.07 -5.61
C TRP A 221 10.75 8.94 -6.08
N CYS A 222 11.06 10.03 -5.40
CA CYS A 222 12.22 10.86 -5.68
C CYS A 222 13.53 10.06 -5.63
N LEU A 223 13.69 9.21 -4.60
CA LEU A 223 14.84 8.31 -4.47
C LEU A 223 14.91 7.29 -5.60
N ALA A 224 13.79 6.67 -5.97
CA ALA A 224 13.73 5.72 -7.08
C ALA A 224 14.18 6.37 -8.41
N LYS A 225 13.77 7.62 -8.64
CA LYS A 225 14.18 8.41 -9.79
C LYS A 225 15.67 8.75 -9.75
N LEU A 226 16.20 9.11 -8.58
CA LEU A 226 17.61 9.41 -8.40
C LEU A 226 18.49 8.18 -8.67
N LEU A 227 18.14 7.03 -8.07
CA LEU A 227 18.84 5.77 -8.28
C LEU A 227 18.86 5.37 -9.76
N ASN A 228 17.73 5.53 -10.45
CA ASN A 228 17.69 5.26 -11.89
C ASN A 228 18.65 6.15 -12.69
N ARG A 229 18.76 7.44 -12.34
CA ARG A 229 19.74 8.34 -12.99
C ARG A 229 21.18 7.95 -12.72
N ILE A 230 21.48 7.42 -11.53
CA ILE A 230 22.84 6.95 -11.19
C ILE A 230 23.19 5.72 -12.01
N GLN A 231 22.28 4.73 -12.08
CA GLN A 231 22.45 3.53 -12.89
C GLN A 231 22.64 3.85 -14.38
N GLU A 232 21.92 4.84 -14.91
CA GLU A 232 22.10 5.33 -16.28
C GLU A 232 23.48 5.94 -16.51
N ARG A 233 24.00 6.71 -15.55
CA ARG A 233 25.34 7.30 -15.65
C ARG A 233 26.42 6.23 -15.68
N GLU A 234 26.34 5.24 -14.80
CA GLU A 234 27.33 4.14 -14.75
C GLU A 234 27.37 3.35 -16.05
N LYS A 235 26.21 3.02 -16.63
CA LYS A 235 26.13 2.34 -17.93
C LYS A 235 26.75 3.15 -19.07
N MET A 236 26.56 4.47 -19.10
CA MET A 236 27.19 5.33 -20.10
C MET A 236 28.71 5.42 -19.94
N VAL A 237 29.23 5.43 -18.71
CA VAL A 237 30.68 5.40 -18.46
C VAL A 237 31.27 4.07 -18.91
N ALA A 238 30.63 2.94 -18.59
CA ALA A 238 31.11 1.61 -18.97
C ALA A 238 31.22 1.43 -20.51
N VAL A 239 30.22 1.89 -21.27
CA VAL A 239 30.24 1.84 -22.74
C VAL A 239 31.34 2.72 -23.35
N ASN A 240 31.67 3.85 -22.72
CA ASN A 240 32.74 4.73 -23.19
C ASN A 240 34.14 4.17 -22.88
N THR A 241 34.30 3.34 -21.85
CA THR A 241 35.56 2.66 -21.53
C THR A 241 35.82 1.41 -22.38
N GLU A 242 34.80 0.77 -22.94
CA GLU A 242 34.97 -0.38 -23.85
C GLU A 242 35.29 0.05 -25.30
N ASN A 243 35.01 1.31 -25.65
CA ASN A 243 35.23 1.87 -26.99
C ASN A 243 36.54 2.66 -27.13
N ASN A 244 37.38 2.72 -26.09
CA ASN A 244 38.72 3.33 -26.07
C ASN A 244 39.78 2.27 -25.79
#